data_AF-A0A960V7S6-F1
#
_entry.id   AF-A0A960V7S6-F1
#
_cell.length_a   1.000
_cell.length_b   1.000
_cell.length_c   1.000
_cell.angle_alpha   90.00
_cell.angle_beta   90.00
_cell.angle_gamma   90.00
#
_symmetry.space_group_name_H-M   'P 1'
#
loop_
_entity.id
_entity.type
_entity.pdbx_description
1 polymer ?
#
loop_
_entity_poly.entity_id
_entity_poly.type
_entity_poly.pdbx_seq_one_letter_code
_entity_poly.pdbx_strand_id
1 'polypeptide(L)'
;MNRKEAMMIVETTEEVKALYELNDGVFINCIEKSVVRPCDTEWVTCIDDAWVVEFKLGKACGIEHDGRLKITMVVNAKTGEIISRFPEAEYFKDKNYCLESYDCISIPNNKEGLDSKCVNFVYGQIEANGNLISEACRCSENICQKDLN
;
A
#
# COMPACT_ATOMS: atom_id res chain seq x y z
N MET A 1 8.75 17.01 18.95
CA MET A 1 8.77 15.55 18.78
C MET A 1 9.94 15.14 17.88
N ASN A 2 10.64 14.07 18.22
CA ASN A 2 11.76 13.53 17.46
C ASN A 2 11.31 12.43 16.46
N ARG A 3 12.23 11.98 15.61
CA ARG A 3 11.98 10.93 14.58
C ARG A 3 11.39 9.64 15.16
N LYS A 4 11.89 9.20 16.32
CA LYS A 4 11.49 7.93 16.95
C LYS A 4 10.05 8.02 17.46
N GLU A 5 9.69 9.14 18.07
CA GLU A 5 8.33 9.39 18.56
C GLU A 5 7.32 9.43 17.39
N ALA A 6 7.67 10.07 16.27
CA ALA A 6 6.82 10.09 15.07
C ALA A 6 6.58 8.67 14.53
N MET A 7 7.62 7.83 14.46
CA MET A 7 7.50 6.42 14.07
C MET A 7 6.56 5.66 15.01
N MET A 8 6.75 5.80 16.33
CA MET A 8 5.92 5.10 17.33
C MET A 8 4.43 5.46 17.22
N ILE A 9 4.11 6.72 16.92
CA ILE A 9 2.71 7.13 16.67
C ILE A 9 2.15 6.37 15.47
N VAL A 10 2.86 6.42 14.34
CA VAL A 10 2.39 5.83 13.09
C VAL A 10 2.30 4.30 13.15
N GLU A 11 3.19 3.62 13.88
CA GLU A 11 3.14 2.18 14.08
C GLU A 11 1.86 1.68 14.78
N THR A 12 1.11 2.57 15.45
CA THR A 12 -0.15 2.21 16.11
C THR A 12 -1.39 2.34 15.23
N THR A 13 -1.24 2.93 14.04
CA THR A 13 -2.33 3.23 13.11
C THR A 13 -2.87 1.96 12.44
N GLU A 14 -4.10 2.03 11.93
CA GLU A 14 -4.74 0.88 11.30
C GLU A 14 -4.10 0.51 9.96
N GLU A 15 -3.62 1.50 9.21
CA GLU A 15 -2.95 1.32 7.93
C GLU A 15 -1.67 0.49 8.13
N VAL A 16 -0.85 0.86 9.11
CA VAL A 16 0.40 0.14 9.39
C VAL A 16 0.13 -1.27 9.94
N LYS A 17 -0.89 -1.43 10.80
CA LYS A 17 -1.31 -2.77 11.24
C LYS A 17 -1.77 -3.63 10.07
N ALA A 18 -2.58 -3.08 9.17
CA ALA A 18 -3.05 -3.79 7.98
C ALA A 18 -1.88 -4.18 7.05
N LEU A 19 -0.88 -3.32 6.88
CA LEU A 19 0.34 -3.67 6.14
C LEU A 19 1.15 -4.78 6.83
N TYR A 20 1.24 -4.79 8.17
CA TYR A 20 1.91 -5.87 8.90
C TYR A 20 1.16 -7.20 8.84
N GLU A 21 -0.16 -7.15 8.74
CA GLU A 21 -1.02 -8.34 8.64
C GLU A 21 -1.18 -8.83 7.19
N LEU A 22 -0.73 -8.04 6.21
CA LEU A 22 -0.83 -8.36 4.80
C LEU A 22 -0.26 -9.76 4.50
N ASN A 23 -1.07 -10.59 3.84
CA ASN A 23 -0.75 -11.98 3.51
C ASN A 23 -0.31 -12.78 4.74
N ASP A 24 -1.14 -12.76 5.80
CA ASP A 24 -0.91 -13.45 7.07
C ASP A 24 0.44 -13.09 7.73
N GLY A 25 0.91 -11.87 7.50
CA GLY A 25 2.15 -11.34 8.06
C GLY A 25 3.45 -11.90 7.45
N VAL A 26 3.37 -12.58 6.30
CA VAL A 26 4.55 -13.12 5.60
C VAL A 26 5.62 -12.06 5.33
N PHE A 27 5.21 -10.81 5.09
CA PHE A 27 6.12 -9.72 4.71
C PHE A 27 6.63 -8.87 5.88
N ILE A 28 6.23 -9.16 7.12
CA ILE A 28 6.54 -8.30 8.27
C ILE A 28 8.04 -8.01 8.43
N ASN A 29 8.88 -9.00 8.15
CA ASN A 29 10.34 -8.93 8.34
C ASN A 29 11.08 -8.23 7.20
N CYS A 30 10.42 -7.93 6.08
CA CYS A 30 11.01 -7.27 4.91
C CYS A 30 10.43 -5.86 4.68
N ILE A 31 9.58 -5.36 5.58
CA ILE A 31 9.10 -3.98 5.54
C ILE A 31 10.23 -3.04 5.97
N GLU A 32 10.58 -2.14 5.06
CA GLU A 32 11.52 -1.06 5.31
C GLU A 32 10.77 0.15 5.85
N LYS A 33 11.35 0.82 6.86
CA LYS A 33 10.75 1.98 7.52
C LYS A 33 11.67 3.19 7.41
N SER A 34 11.11 4.38 7.20
CA SER A 34 11.88 5.62 7.13
C SER A 34 11.16 6.76 7.85
N VAL A 35 11.94 7.72 8.37
CA VAL A 35 11.41 9.00 8.89
C VAL A 35 12.28 10.14 8.38
N VAL A 36 11.71 10.98 7.54
CA VAL A 36 12.39 12.08 6.86
C VAL A 36 11.64 13.38 7.07
N ARG A 37 12.31 14.51 6.82
CA ARG A 37 11.60 15.79 6.78
C ARG A 37 10.85 15.90 5.46
N PRO A 38 9.66 16.51 5.39
CA PRO A 38 8.93 16.68 4.13
C PRO A 38 9.77 17.33 3.03
N CYS A 39 10.60 18.31 3.40
CA CYS A 39 11.47 19.05 2.49
C CYS A 39 12.60 18.19 1.88
N ASP A 40 12.85 17.01 2.44
CA ASP A 40 13.80 16.04 1.89
C ASP A 40 13.10 15.04 0.94
N THR A 41 11.80 15.23 0.66
CA THR A 41 10.98 14.35 -0.18
C THR A 41 10.37 15.12 -1.34
N GLU A 42 10.21 14.45 -2.47
CA GLU A 42 9.47 14.99 -3.62
C GLU A 42 7.94 14.77 -3.51
N TRP A 43 7.50 14.00 -2.52
CA TRP A 43 6.11 13.53 -2.39
C TRP A 43 5.22 14.44 -1.54
N VAL A 44 5.80 15.26 -0.66
CA VAL A 44 5.06 16.10 0.27
C VAL A 44 5.57 17.52 0.17
N THR A 45 4.66 18.50 0.14
CA THR A 45 5.03 19.91 0.26
C THR A 45 5.88 20.12 1.51
N CYS A 46 6.98 20.88 1.38
CA CYS A 46 7.86 21.19 2.50
C CYS A 46 7.09 21.88 3.63
N ILE A 47 6.98 21.19 4.78
CA ILE A 47 6.38 21.68 6.03
C ILE A 47 7.45 21.56 7.10
N ASP A 48 7.96 22.70 7.59
CA ASP A 48 9.11 22.75 8.51
C ASP A 48 8.87 21.98 9.82
N ASP A 49 7.62 21.95 10.29
CA ASP A 49 7.21 21.33 11.54
C ASP A 49 6.49 19.98 11.34
N ALA A 50 6.94 19.15 10.40
CA ALA A 50 6.38 17.82 10.20
C ALA A 50 7.43 16.74 9.95
N TRP A 51 7.01 15.49 10.13
CA TRP A 51 7.75 14.29 9.78
C TRP A 51 6.96 13.52 8.72
N VAL A 52 7.66 13.04 7.70
CA VAL A 52 7.12 12.03 6.78
C VAL A 52 7.61 10.68 7.26
N VAL A 53 6.68 9.81 7.60
CA VAL A 53 6.94 8.42 8.02
C VAL A 53 6.50 7.51 6.89
N GLU A 54 7.41 6.66 6.40
CA GLU A 54 7.10 5.70 5.35
C GLU A 54 7.32 4.26 5.80
N PHE A 55 6.44 3.38 5.36
CA PHE A 55 6.58 1.92 5.45
C PHE A 55 6.43 1.37 4.04
N LYS A 56 7.40 0.60 3.57
CA LYS A 56 7.35 0.03 2.21
C LYS A 56 7.71 -1.45 2.24
N LEU A 57 7.07 -2.23 1.39
CA LEU A 57 7.55 -3.58 1.08
C LEU A 57 8.92 -3.45 0.40
N GLY A 58 9.97 -3.87 1.10
CA GLY A 58 11.34 -3.79 0.62
C GLY A 58 11.64 -4.83 -0.46
N LYS A 59 12.79 -4.69 -1.13
CA LYS A 59 13.21 -5.66 -2.17
C LYS A 59 13.34 -7.09 -1.64
N ALA A 60 13.64 -7.23 -0.35
CA ALA A 60 13.73 -8.52 0.33
C ALA A 60 12.40 -9.28 0.38
N CYS A 61 11.26 -8.61 0.14
CA CYS A 61 9.95 -9.25 0.04
C CYS A 61 9.76 -10.05 -1.26
N GLY A 62 10.69 -9.95 -2.22
CA GLY A 62 10.57 -10.66 -3.51
C GLY A 62 9.49 -10.11 -4.44
N ILE A 63 8.99 -8.90 -4.16
CA ILE A 63 7.97 -8.20 -4.92
C ILE A 63 8.63 -7.04 -5.67
N GLU A 64 8.20 -6.78 -6.91
CA GLU A 64 8.66 -5.62 -7.66
C GLU A 64 8.16 -4.33 -6.98
N HIS A 65 9.09 -3.41 -6.70
CA HIS A 65 8.74 -2.20 -5.96
C HIS A 65 7.93 -1.24 -6.84
N ASP A 66 6.72 -0.93 -6.38
CA ASP A 66 5.83 0.08 -6.93
C ASP A 66 5.46 1.07 -5.81
N GLY A 67 5.30 2.35 -6.15
CA GLY A 67 4.95 3.42 -5.20
C GLY A 67 3.62 3.17 -4.47
N ARG A 68 2.77 2.28 -4.96
CA ARG A 68 1.52 1.85 -4.31
C ARG A 68 1.72 0.80 -3.21
N LEU A 69 2.91 0.20 -3.11
CA LEU A 69 3.29 -0.75 -2.06
C LEU A 69 3.86 -0.07 -0.80
N LYS A 70 3.57 1.22 -0.61
CA LYS A 70 4.05 1.99 0.54
C LYS A 70 2.92 2.71 1.26
N ILE A 71 3.04 2.80 2.57
CA ILE A 71 2.32 3.75 3.40
C ILE A 71 3.20 4.98 3.55
N THR A 72 2.61 6.15 3.37
CA THR A 72 3.21 7.44 3.68
C THR A 72 2.27 8.21 4.60
N MET A 73 2.78 8.65 5.75
CA MET A 73 2.04 9.49 6.69
C MET A 73 2.82 10.76 7.03
N VAL A 74 2.11 11.88 7.12
CA VAL A 74 2.67 13.16 7.54
C VAL A 74 2.21 13.43 8.96
N VAL A 75 3.16 13.55 9.89
CA VAL A 75 2.90 13.77 11.31
C VAL A 75 3.40 15.15 11.73
N ASN A 76 2.55 15.91 12.40
CA ASN A 76 2.91 17.20 12.98
C ASN A 76 4.00 17.02 14.05
N ALA A 77 5.16 17.64 13.87
CA ALA A 77 6.31 17.50 14.76
C ALA A 77 6.12 18.17 16.14
N LYS A 78 5.11 19.04 16.28
CA LYS A 78 4.77 19.72 17.54
C LYS A 78 3.69 18.97 18.31
N THR A 79 2.63 18.52 17.64
CA THR A 79 1.44 17.94 18.29
C THR A 79 1.40 16.42 18.25
N GLY A 80 2.12 15.77 17.33
CA GLY A 80 2.00 14.33 17.08
C GLY A 80 0.75 13.93 16.27
N GLU A 81 -0.03 14.91 15.82
CA GLU A 81 -1.21 14.68 15.00
C GLU A 81 -0.83 14.19 13.60
N ILE A 82 -1.57 13.21 13.07
CA ILE A 82 -1.42 12.76 11.68
C ILE A 82 -2.18 13.74 10.77
N ILE A 83 -1.44 14.53 10.01
CA ILE A 83 -1.94 15.54 9.07
C ILE A 83 -2.49 14.89 7.81
N SER A 84 -1.81 13.85 7.32
CA SER A 84 -2.16 13.15 6.09
C SER A 84 -1.67 11.71 6.14
N ARG A 85 -2.37 10.84 5.41
CA ARG A 85 -2.08 9.41 5.28
C ARG A 85 -2.44 8.93 3.89
N PHE A 86 -1.66 7.98 3.37
CA PHE A 86 -1.94 7.30 2.12
C PHE A 86 -1.21 5.96 2.07
N PRO A 87 -1.81 4.89 1.53
CA PRO A 87 -3.25 4.76 1.24
C PRO A 87 -4.07 4.54 2.51
N GLU A 88 -5.39 4.39 2.38
CA GLU A 88 -6.30 3.97 3.46
C GLU A 88 -6.04 2.50 3.85
N ALA A 89 -6.50 2.09 5.04
CA ALA A 89 -6.20 0.75 5.57
C ALA A 89 -6.84 -0.37 4.72
N GLU A 90 -7.99 -0.09 4.12
CA GLU A 90 -8.75 -0.96 3.22
C GLU A 90 -7.90 -1.47 2.05
N TYR A 91 -6.96 -0.66 1.57
CA TYR A 91 -6.03 -1.04 0.50
C TYR A 91 -5.18 -2.27 0.84
N PHE A 92 -4.94 -2.52 2.13
CA PHE A 92 -4.24 -3.70 2.62
C PHE A 92 -5.17 -4.74 3.25
N LYS A 93 -6.40 -4.38 3.66
CA LYS A 93 -7.36 -5.30 4.29
C LYS A 93 -8.25 -6.07 3.30
N ASP A 94 -8.53 -5.49 2.13
CA ASP A 94 -9.41 -6.08 1.12
C ASP A 94 -8.69 -6.26 -0.22
N LYS A 95 -8.55 -7.53 -0.62
CA LYS A 95 -7.90 -7.94 -1.87
C LYS A 95 -8.57 -7.42 -3.14
N ASN A 96 -9.80 -6.93 -3.05
CA ASN A 96 -10.50 -6.34 -4.17
C ASN A 96 -10.62 -4.82 -4.06
N TYR A 97 -10.19 -4.18 -2.96
CA TYR A 97 -10.34 -2.74 -2.81
C TYR A 97 -9.46 -1.97 -3.80
N CYS A 98 -9.96 -0.87 -4.32
CA CYS A 98 -9.22 0.02 -5.21
C CYS A 98 -9.64 1.48 -5.01
N LEU A 99 -8.76 2.40 -5.36
CA LEU A 99 -9.09 3.82 -5.50
C LEU A 99 -9.24 4.18 -6.97
N GLU A 100 -8.39 3.61 -7.81
CA GLU A 100 -8.33 3.91 -9.24
C GLU A 100 -8.25 2.64 -10.08
N SER A 101 -8.63 2.73 -11.35
CA SER A 101 -8.66 1.53 -12.21
C SER A 101 -7.27 0.91 -12.41
N TYR A 102 -6.19 1.69 -12.32
CA TYR A 102 -4.84 1.15 -12.41
C TYR A 102 -4.41 0.37 -11.15
N ASP A 103 -5.15 0.46 -10.04
CA ASP A 103 -4.95 -0.42 -8.87
C ASP A 103 -5.44 -1.83 -9.13
N CYS A 104 -6.20 -2.07 -10.20
CA CYS A 104 -6.78 -3.37 -10.49
C CYS A 104 -5.98 -4.12 -11.53
N ILE A 105 -5.69 -5.38 -11.22
CA ILE A 105 -5.00 -6.31 -12.11
C ILE A 105 -5.78 -7.60 -12.21
N SER A 106 -5.67 -8.25 -13.36
CA SER A 106 -6.23 -9.58 -13.57
C SER A 106 -5.17 -10.63 -13.26
N ILE A 107 -5.56 -11.61 -12.45
CA ILE A 107 -4.79 -12.82 -12.24
C ILE A 107 -5.50 -14.01 -12.91
N PRO A 108 -4.77 -14.85 -13.68
CA PRO A 108 -5.36 -16.04 -14.25
C PRO A 108 -5.87 -16.96 -13.13
N ASN A 109 -7.08 -17.48 -13.30
CA ASN A 109 -7.61 -18.46 -12.36
C ASN A 109 -6.93 -19.80 -12.69
N ASN A 110 -6.22 -20.40 -11.72
CA ASN A 110 -5.49 -21.66 -11.90
C ASN A 110 -6.39 -22.90 -12.13
N LYS A 111 -7.67 -22.70 -12.42
CA LYS A 111 -8.66 -23.74 -12.68
C LYS A 111 -9.18 -23.58 -14.11
N GLU A 112 -9.05 -24.64 -14.90
CA GLU A 112 -9.55 -24.69 -16.28
C GLU A 112 -11.01 -24.25 -16.36
N GLY A 113 -11.30 -23.31 -17.25
CA GLY A 113 -12.67 -22.86 -17.55
C GLY A 113 -13.25 -21.80 -16.62
N LEU A 114 -12.48 -21.22 -15.71
CA LEU A 114 -12.91 -20.07 -14.90
C LEU A 114 -12.28 -18.76 -15.39
N ASP A 115 -13.11 -17.72 -15.46
CA ASP A 115 -12.68 -16.35 -15.77
C ASP A 115 -11.57 -15.89 -14.81
N SER A 116 -10.70 -15.04 -15.35
CA SER A 116 -9.68 -14.34 -14.58
C SER A 116 -10.29 -13.56 -13.41
N LYS A 117 -9.54 -13.43 -12.30
CA LYS A 117 -9.99 -12.71 -11.11
C LYS A 117 -9.36 -11.32 -11.11
N CYS A 118 -10.19 -10.28 -10.96
CA CYS A 118 -9.70 -8.93 -10.71
C CYS A 118 -9.38 -8.76 -9.23
N VAL A 119 -8.18 -8.28 -8.93
CA VAL A 119 -7.69 -8.01 -7.58
C VAL A 119 -6.94 -6.69 -7.53
N ASN A 120 -6.79 -6.14 -6.33
CA ASN A 120 -5.86 -5.08 -6.03
C ASN A 120 -4.42 -5.49 -6.41
N PHE A 121 -3.66 -4.55 -6.97
CA PHE A 121 -2.28 -4.68 -7.39
C PHE A 121 -1.37 -5.33 -6.34
N VAL A 122 -1.48 -4.89 -5.08
CA VAL A 122 -0.69 -5.43 -3.95
C VAL A 122 -0.86 -6.95 -3.87
N TYR A 123 -2.10 -7.42 -3.96
CA TYR A 123 -2.44 -8.83 -3.84
C TYR A 123 -2.04 -9.63 -5.07
N GLY A 124 -2.24 -9.10 -6.28
CA GLY A 124 -1.81 -9.85 -7.45
C GLY A 124 -0.28 -9.91 -7.60
N GLN A 125 0.48 -8.91 -7.13
CA GLN A 125 1.94 -9.03 -7.01
C GLN A 125 2.36 -10.19 -6.08
N ILE A 126 1.60 -10.42 -5.01
CA ILE A 126 1.81 -11.50 -4.05
C ILE A 126 1.37 -12.86 -4.63
N GLU A 127 0.18 -12.91 -5.25
CA GLU A 127 -0.47 -14.15 -5.69
C GLU A 127 0.06 -14.66 -7.04
N ALA A 128 0.51 -13.78 -7.94
CA ALA A 128 0.75 -14.16 -9.34
C ALA A 128 2.14 -14.77 -9.61
N ASN A 129 3.06 -14.80 -8.64
CA ASN A 129 4.46 -15.22 -8.86
C ASN A 129 5.09 -14.59 -10.12
N GLY A 130 4.68 -13.36 -10.48
CA GLY A 130 5.15 -12.64 -11.68
C GLY A 130 4.32 -12.80 -12.96
N ASN A 131 3.27 -13.64 -12.99
CA ASN A 131 2.40 -13.81 -14.16
C ASN A 131 1.12 -12.95 -14.06
N LEU A 132 1.29 -11.64 -14.21
CA LEU A 132 0.18 -10.70 -14.29
C LEU A 132 -0.37 -10.64 -15.71
N ILE A 133 -1.69 -10.68 -15.86
CA ILE A 133 -2.36 -10.50 -17.15
C ILE A 133 -3.08 -9.16 -17.13
N SER A 134 -2.88 -8.34 -18.15
CA SER A 134 -3.66 -7.10 -18.33
C SER A 134 -4.97 -7.41 -19.06
N GLU A 135 -5.87 -8.17 -18.44
CA GLU A 135 -7.28 -8.07 -18.84
C GLU A 135 -7.86 -6.75 -18.32
N ALA A 136 -8.98 -6.30 -18.91
CA ALA A 136 -9.66 -5.07 -18.51
C ALA A 136 -10.32 -5.24 -17.13
N CYS A 137 -9.54 -5.12 -16.05
CA CYS A 137 -10.06 -4.87 -14.72
C CYS A 137 -10.13 -3.36 -14.51
N ARG A 138 -11.21 -2.91 -13.88
CA ARG A 138 -11.40 -1.51 -13.50
C ARG A 138 -11.81 -1.40 -12.04
N CYS A 139 -11.60 -0.21 -11.50
CA CYS A 139 -12.13 0.16 -10.21
C CYS A 139 -13.53 0.74 -10.38
N SER A 140 -14.51 0.18 -9.69
CA SER A 140 -15.86 0.75 -9.64
C SER A 140 -16.45 0.45 -8.27
N GLU A 141 -17.00 1.49 -7.63
CA GLU A 141 -17.49 1.44 -6.24
C GLU A 141 -16.41 0.93 -5.26
N ASN A 142 -15.15 1.35 -5.45
CA ASN A 142 -13.97 0.94 -4.69
C ASN A 142 -13.67 -0.57 -4.74
N ILE A 143 -14.17 -1.28 -5.76
CA ILE A 143 -13.95 -2.71 -5.95
C ILE A 143 -13.38 -2.98 -7.34
N CYS A 144 -12.30 -3.75 -7.39
CA CYS A 144 -11.71 -4.29 -8.59
C CYS A 144 -12.63 -5.34 -9.19
N GLN A 145 -13.09 -5.06 -10.40
CA GLN A 145 -14.01 -5.93 -11.13
C GLN A 145 -13.70 -5.91 -12.62
N LYS A 146 -14.16 -6.95 -13.31
CA LYS A 146 -14.00 -7.08 -14.76
C LYS A 146 -14.82 -6.00 -15.45
N ASP A 147 -14.27 -5.42 -16.52
CA ASP A 147 -15.07 -4.58 -17.42
C ASP A 147 -16.15 -5.46 -18.07
N LEU A 148 -17.40 -5.16 -17.73
CA LEU A 148 -18.56 -5.67 -18.45
C LEU A 148 -18.74 -4.79 -19.69
N ASN A 149 -18.08 -5.16 -20.78
CA ASN A 149 -18.45 -4.68 -22.12
C ASN A 149 -19.71 -5.41 -22.59
#